data_AF-A0A818Y3L5-F1
#
_entry.id   AF-A0A818Y3L5-F1
#
_cell.length_a   1.000
_cell.length_b   1.000
_cell.length_c   1.000
_cell.angle_alpha   90.00
_cell.angle_beta   90.00
_cell.angle_gamma   90.00
#
_symmetry.space_group_name_H-M   'P 1'
#
loop_
_entity.id
_entity.type
_entity.pdbx_description
1 polymer ?
#
loop_
_entity_poly.entity_id
_entity_poly.type
_entity_poly.pdbx_seq_one_letter_code
_entity_poly.pdbx_strand_id
1 'polypeptide(L)'
;MNSTRETNLHSLWDSGLIHIRMSRDFKSNITIYYEYLYDLMRNQTPTNDDGDFKKWIAESVKLVCEQVYIDEKNITMNASAIFHLGNVYYEKNIPVIEKRIIQGGQRLGTLLNMLASKRPKPSTSSSSSITPTSTSSTTFIASTTSTTMPSSSSRKLYWSTTTLIVILSIEFVIVIAFVGIRMFMRRKQPVTLSFSTRFTK
;
A
#
# COMPACT_ATOMS: atom_id res chain seq x y z
N MET A 1 10.85 -30.91 -5.71
CA MET A 1 10.37 -30.90 -7.11
C MET A 1 10.74 -29.57 -7.75
N ASN A 2 11.29 -29.59 -8.96
CA ASN A 2 11.65 -28.41 -9.74
C ASN A 2 10.36 -27.82 -10.32
N SER A 3 9.79 -26.76 -9.71
CA SER A 3 8.54 -26.17 -10.20
C SER A 3 8.85 -24.86 -10.91
N THR A 4 8.84 -24.92 -12.23
CA THR A 4 8.82 -23.73 -13.09
C THR A 4 7.36 -23.34 -13.29
N ARG A 5 7.01 -22.10 -12.94
CA ARG A 5 5.63 -21.61 -13.08
C ARG A 5 5.55 -20.68 -14.28
N GLU A 6 4.62 -20.99 -15.18
CA GLU A 6 4.29 -20.09 -16.26
C GLU A 6 3.45 -18.90 -15.76
N THR A 7 3.88 -17.69 -16.06
CA THR A 7 3.22 -16.43 -15.70
C THR A 7 3.59 -15.34 -16.71
N ASN A 8 3.07 -14.12 -16.58
CA ASN A 8 3.56 -12.97 -17.36
C ASN A 8 4.35 -12.01 -16.45
N LEU A 9 5.17 -11.12 -17.05
CA LEU A 9 6.08 -10.26 -16.29
C LEU A 9 5.32 -9.37 -15.32
N HIS A 10 4.16 -8.91 -15.76
CA HIS A 10 3.31 -8.03 -15.00
C HIS A 10 2.77 -8.72 -13.73
N SER A 11 2.20 -9.93 -13.86
CA SER A 11 1.76 -10.75 -12.73
C SER A 11 2.90 -11.13 -11.79
N LEU A 12 4.10 -11.35 -12.33
CA LEU A 12 5.30 -11.59 -11.54
C LEU A 12 5.63 -10.40 -10.63
N TRP A 13 5.53 -9.15 -11.13
CA TRP A 13 5.78 -7.95 -10.34
C TRP A 13 4.64 -7.62 -9.37
N ASP A 14 3.38 -7.82 -9.78
CA ASP A 14 2.21 -7.51 -8.96
C ASP A 14 2.11 -8.38 -7.72
N SER A 15 2.44 -9.67 -7.86
CA SER A 15 2.20 -10.64 -6.79
C SER A 15 3.23 -11.77 -6.72
N GLY A 16 3.83 -12.17 -7.86
CA GLY A 16 4.72 -13.32 -7.90
C GLY A 16 5.96 -13.16 -7.02
N LEU A 17 6.67 -12.04 -7.14
CA LEU A 17 7.89 -11.74 -6.36
C LEU A 17 7.59 -11.60 -4.87
N ILE A 18 6.47 -10.96 -4.51
CA ILE A 18 6.01 -10.85 -3.11
C ILE A 18 5.67 -12.22 -2.54
N HIS A 19 4.96 -13.05 -3.31
CA HIS A 19 4.62 -14.41 -2.89
C HIS A 19 5.86 -15.28 -2.66
N ILE A 20 6.87 -15.17 -3.54
CA ILE A 20 8.16 -15.84 -3.36
C ILE A 20 8.85 -15.32 -2.09
N ARG A 21 8.94 -13.99 -1.90
CA ARG A 21 9.52 -13.38 -0.69
C ARG A 21 8.84 -13.86 0.58
N MET A 22 7.52 -13.87 0.62
CA MET A 22 6.74 -14.32 1.78
C MET A 22 6.95 -15.80 2.07
N SER A 23 6.87 -16.66 1.05
CA SER A 23 7.04 -18.11 1.22
C SER A 23 8.46 -18.48 1.64
N ARG A 24 9.47 -17.81 1.07
CA ARG A 24 10.89 -18.08 1.32
C ARG A 24 11.35 -17.60 2.68
N ASP A 25 11.04 -16.36 3.03
CA ASP A 25 11.70 -15.66 4.14
C ASP A 25 10.77 -15.41 5.33
N PHE A 26 9.45 -15.50 5.14
CA PHE A 26 8.45 -15.16 6.15
C PHE A 26 7.46 -16.29 6.46
N LYS A 27 7.76 -17.54 6.06
CA LYS A 27 6.90 -18.71 6.32
C LYS A 27 5.45 -18.52 5.86
N SER A 28 5.26 -17.74 4.78
CA SER A 28 3.94 -17.31 4.29
C SER A 28 3.09 -16.53 5.31
N ASN A 29 3.71 -15.96 6.35
CA ASN A 29 3.05 -15.16 7.36
C ASN A 29 3.11 -13.67 7.00
N ILE A 30 1.95 -13.13 6.62
CA ILE A 30 1.82 -11.72 6.22
C ILE A 30 2.09 -10.74 7.36
N THR A 31 1.79 -11.12 8.62
CA THR A 31 2.02 -10.27 9.77
C THR A 31 3.51 -10.02 9.98
N ILE A 32 4.34 -11.06 9.89
CA ILE A 32 5.80 -10.93 10.04
C ILE A 32 6.37 -10.11 8.87
N TYR A 33 5.90 -10.33 7.65
CA TYR A 33 6.33 -9.54 6.50
C TYR A 33 5.94 -8.06 6.64
N TYR A 34 4.75 -7.78 7.15
CA TYR A 34 4.30 -6.42 7.46
C TYR A 34 5.18 -5.76 8.53
N GLU A 35 5.48 -6.44 9.64
CA GLU A 35 6.36 -5.93 10.70
C GLU A 35 7.75 -5.59 10.14
N TYR A 36 8.29 -6.45 9.28
CA TYR A 36 9.54 -6.20 8.57
C TYR A 36 9.48 -4.93 7.69
N LEU A 37 8.44 -4.78 6.87
CA LEU A 37 8.27 -3.58 6.04
C LEU A 37 8.09 -2.31 6.88
N TYR A 38 7.39 -2.42 8.00
CA TYR A 38 7.19 -1.33 8.94
C TYR A 38 8.52 -0.90 9.58
N ASP A 39 9.36 -1.85 9.96
CA ASP A 39 10.70 -1.58 10.49
C ASP A 39 11.61 -0.93 9.45
N LEU A 40 11.59 -1.41 8.21
CA LEU A 40 12.30 -0.78 7.10
C LEU A 40 11.83 0.66 6.89
N MET A 41 10.52 0.91 6.94
CA MET A 41 9.94 2.24 6.80
C MET A 41 10.42 3.19 7.90
N ARG A 42 10.46 2.74 9.16
CA ARG A 42 10.93 3.57 10.30
C ARG A 42 12.38 4.02 10.15
N ASN A 43 13.19 3.23 9.46
CA ASN A 43 14.60 3.53 9.23
C ASN A 43 14.85 4.42 8.00
N GLN A 44 13.80 4.75 7.23
CA GLN A 44 13.89 5.64 6.08
C GLN A 44 13.52 7.07 6.49
N THR A 45 14.28 8.04 6.01
CA THR A 45 13.91 9.45 6.14
C THR A 45 12.78 9.78 5.15
N PRO A 46 11.65 10.34 5.61
CA PRO A 46 10.60 10.81 4.71
C PRO A 46 11.18 11.83 3.73
N THR A 47 10.87 11.68 2.45
CA THR A 47 11.19 12.72 1.46
C THR A 47 10.14 13.82 1.52
N ASN A 48 10.57 15.07 1.73
CA ASN A 48 9.67 16.23 1.84
C ASN A 48 8.86 16.56 0.56
N ASP A 49 9.15 15.87 -0.55
CA ASP A 49 8.62 16.16 -1.88
C ASP A 49 7.84 14.96 -2.44
N ASP A 50 6.92 14.43 -1.63
CA ASP A 50 6.11 13.26 -1.97
C ASP A 50 4.64 13.61 -2.25
N GLY A 51 4.28 14.89 -2.40
CA GLY A 51 2.90 15.32 -2.67
C GLY A 51 2.48 15.35 -4.14
N ASP A 52 3.42 15.24 -5.09
CA ASP A 52 3.14 15.34 -6.52
C ASP A 52 3.01 13.97 -7.20
N PHE A 53 1.79 13.60 -7.60
CA PHE A 53 1.52 12.34 -8.29
C PHE A 53 2.26 12.21 -9.64
N LYS A 54 2.57 13.33 -10.32
CA LYS A 54 3.33 13.30 -11.59
C LYS A 54 4.72 12.75 -11.36
N LYS A 55 5.34 13.08 -10.23
CA LYS A 55 6.63 12.54 -9.81
C LYS A 55 6.54 11.04 -9.55
N TRP A 56 5.48 10.56 -8.89
CA TRP A 56 5.28 9.13 -8.63
C TRP A 56 5.19 8.33 -9.93
N ILE A 57 4.47 8.86 -10.93
CA ILE A 57 4.36 8.27 -12.27
C ILE A 57 5.74 8.25 -12.94
N ALA A 58 6.46 9.37 -12.93
CA ALA A 58 7.79 9.47 -13.55
C ALA A 58 8.78 8.46 -12.96
N GLU A 59 8.78 8.30 -11.62
CA GLU A 59 9.58 7.28 -10.94
C GLU A 59 9.22 5.86 -11.36
N SER A 60 7.92 5.54 -11.44
CA SER A 60 7.44 4.22 -11.86
C SER A 60 7.83 3.92 -13.30
N VAL A 61 7.68 4.88 -14.22
CA VAL A 61 8.07 4.74 -15.62
C VAL A 61 9.58 4.51 -15.74
N LYS A 62 10.37 5.32 -15.02
CA LYS A 62 11.83 5.17 -14.98
C LYS A 62 12.24 3.78 -14.50
N LEU A 63 11.65 3.30 -13.40
CA LEU A 63 11.90 1.98 -12.87
C LEU A 63 11.59 0.86 -13.87
N VAL A 64 10.46 0.99 -14.58
CA VAL A 64 10.05 0.00 -15.59
C VAL A 64 11.08 -0.08 -16.71
N CYS A 65 11.53 1.06 -17.22
CA CYS A 65 12.50 1.14 -18.31
C CYS A 65 13.90 0.65 -17.91
N GLU A 66 14.36 1.00 -16.72
CA GLU A 66 15.74 0.73 -16.29
C GLU A 66 15.93 -0.65 -15.67
N GLN A 67 14.86 -1.29 -15.19
CA GLN A 67 14.99 -2.46 -14.34
C GLN A 67 14.00 -3.60 -14.64
N VAL A 68 12.71 -3.31 -14.80
CA VAL A 68 11.67 -4.36 -14.94
C VAL A 68 11.92 -5.23 -16.18
N TYR A 69 12.17 -4.60 -17.32
CA TYR A 69 12.37 -5.29 -18.61
C TYR A 69 13.83 -5.63 -18.90
N ILE A 70 14.69 -5.70 -17.89
CA ILE A 70 16.11 -6.01 -18.05
C ILE A 70 16.41 -7.36 -17.40
N ASP A 71 16.95 -8.31 -18.17
CA ASP A 71 17.27 -9.64 -17.68
C ASP A 71 18.55 -9.69 -16.82
N GLU A 72 18.91 -10.89 -16.38
CA GLU A 72 20.09 -11.14 -15.55
C GLU A 72 21.41 -10.81 -16.27
N LYS A 73 21.40 -10.76 -17.61
CA LYS A 73 22.54 -10.41 -18.47
C LYS A 73 22.54 -8.94 -18.89
N ASN A 74 21.67 -8.13 -18.27
CA ASN A 74 21.49 -6.72 -18.60
C ASN A 74 20.99 -6.47 -20.03
N ILE A 75 20.24 -7.43 -20.60
CA ILE A 75 19.65 -7.36 -21.93
C ILE A 75 18.16 -7.00 -21.79
N THR A 76 17.69 -6.08 -22.65
CA THR A 76 16.26 -5.74 -22.71
C THR A 76 15.45 -6.95 -23.18
N MET A 77 14.51 -7.38 -22.34
CA MET A 77 13.58 -8.46 -22.64
C MET A 77 12.64 -8.06 -23.78
N ASN A 78 12.61 -8.85 -24.84
CA ASN A 78 11.62 -8.73 -25.90
C ASN A 78 10.30 -9.38 -25.47
N ALA A 79 9.21 -8.63 -25.36
CA ALA A 79 7.88 -9.13 -24.98
C ALA A 79 7.37 -10.34 -25.81
N SER A 80 7.95 -10.64 -26.98
CA SER A 80 7.59 -11.78 -27.81
C SER A 80 8.37 -13.07 -27.52
N ALA A 81 9.36 -13.03 -26.63
CA ALA A 81 10.22 -14.16 -26.30
C ALA A 81 9.90 -14.74 -24.91
N ILE A 82 10.18 -16.04 -24.76
CA ILE A 82 10.10 -16.73 -23.47
C ILE A 82 11.41 -16.46 -22.72
N PHE A 83 11.31 -15.94 -21.51
CA PHE A 83 12.45 -15.75 -20.61
C PHE A 83 12.34 -16.64 -19.39
N HIS A 84 13.51 -17.04 -18.90
CA HIS A 84 13.69 -17.65 -17.60
C HIS A 84 14.26 -16.62 -16.64
N LEU A 85 13.45 -16.24 -15.65
CA LEU A 85 13.88 -15.36 -14.57
C LEU A 85 14.14 -16.23 -13.34
N GLY A 86 15.33 -16.10 -12.77
CA GLY A 86 15.78 -16.89 -11.65
C GLY A 86 16.16 -16.02 -10.44
N ASN A 87 17.08 -16.56 -9.63
CA ASN A 87 17.51 -15.93 -8.38
C ASN A 87 18.10 -14.55 -8.59
N VAL A 88 18.90 -14.35 -9.63
CA VAL A 88 19.59 -13.08 -9.85
C VAL A 88 18.56 -11.98 -10.13
N TYR A 89 17.56 -12.27 -10.96
CA TYR A 89 16.45 -11.35 -11.18
C TYR A 89 15.67 -11.08 -9.89
N TYR A 90 15.37 -12.12 -9.10
CA TYR A 90 14.66 -11.97 -7.84
C TYR A 90 15.41 -11.09 -6.84
N GLU A 91 16.69 -11.39 -6.54
CA GLU A 91 17.47 -10.66 -5.53
C GLU A 91 17.68 -9.20 -5.92
N LYS A 92 17.83 -8.92 -7.21
CA LYS A 92 17.91 -7.55 -7.74
C LYS A 92 16.62 -6.76 -7.51
N ASN A 93 15.45 -7.40 -7.62
CA ASN A 93 14.16 -6.71 -7.70
C ASN A 93 13.39 -6.65 -6.39
N ILE A 94 13.59 -7.58 -5.45
CA ILE A 94 12.88 -7.57 -4.17
C ILE A 94 13.09 -6.29 -3.35
N PRO A 95 14.33 -5.79 -3.14
CA PRO A 95 14.53 -4.56 -2.37
C PRO A 95 13.82 -3.36 -2.99
N VAL A 96 13.68 -3.34 -4.31
CA VAL A 96 12.97 -2.30 -5.05
C VAL A 96 11.47 -2.39 -4.82
N ILE A 97 10.89 -3.59 -4.90
CA ILE A 97 9.47 -3.81 -4.63
C ILE A 97 9.12 -3.39 -3.20
N GLU A 98 9.90 -3.83 -2.21
CA GLU A 98 9.71 -3.48 -0.80
C GLU A 98 9.79 -1.96 -0.59
N LYS A 99 10.77 -1.29 -1.23
CA LYS A 99 10.88 0.17 -1.24
C LYS A 99 9.63 0.85 -1.84
N ARG A 100 9.10 0.37 -2.97
CA ARG A 100 7.90 0.96 -3.60
C ARG A 100 6.65 0.76 -2.75
N ILE A 101 6.50 -0.38 -2.08
CA ILE A 101 5.41 -0.62 -1.13
C ILE A 101 5.47 0.40 0.03
N ILE A 102 6.65 0.58 0.62
CA ILE A 102 6.87 1.55 1.71
C ILE A 102 6.55 2.97 1.25
N GLN A 103 7.08 3.39 0.11
CA GLN A 103 6.81 4.71 -0.48
C GLN A 103 5.32 4.93 -0.72
N GLY A 104 4.62 3.94 -1.27
CA GLY A 104 3.16 3.99 -1.47
C GLY A 104 2.40 4.20 -0.16
N GLY A 105 2.77 3.47 0.90
CA GLY A 105 2.18 3.63 2.23
C GLY A 105 2.40 5.02 2.83
N GLN A 106 3.63 5.55 2.75
CA GLN A 106 3.97 6.89 3.26
C GLN A 106 3.23 8.00 2.51
N ARG A 107 3.17 7.92 1.18
CA ARG A 107 2.46 8.87 0.31
C ARG A 107 0.98 8.88 0.61
N LEU A 108 0.36 7.71 0.70
CA LEU A 108 -1.06 7.58 1.05
C LEU A 108 -1.34 8.16 2.44
N GLY A 109 -0.53 7.82 3.45
CA GLY A 109 -0.67 8.36 4.80
C GLY A 109 -0.58 9.89 4.83
N THR A 110 0.38 10.46 4.10
CA THR A 110 0.56 11.92 3.96
C THR A 110 -0.65 12.58 3.31
N LEU A 111 -1.15 12.00 2.21
CA LEU A 111 -2.33 12.48 1.50
C LEU A 111 -3.57 12.47 2.41
N LEU A 112 -3.80 11.38 3.14
CA LEU A 112 -4.92 11.27 4.08
C LEU A 112 -4.82 12.28 5.23
N ASN A 113 -3.62 12.49 5.77
CA ASN A 113 -3.38 13.50 6.81
C ASN A 113 -3.66 14.92 6.30
N MET A 114 -3.23 15.24 5.08
CA MET A 114 -3.53 16.53 4.43
C MET A 114 -5.04 16.70 4.21
N LEU A 115 -5.75 15.67 3.75
CA LEU A 115 -7.20 15.74 3.55
C LEU A 115 -7.95 15.91 4.87
N ALA A 116 -7.47 15.27 5.94
CA ALA A 116 -8.04 15.40 7.28
C ALA A 116 -7.82 16.81 7.86
N SER A 117 -6.65 17.42 7.68
CA SER A 117 -6.34 18.76 8.19
C SER A 117 -7.10 19.88 7.49
N LYS A 118 -7.47 19.69 6.21
CA LYS A 118 -8.28 20.63 5.43
C LYS A 118 -9.77 20.62 5.79
N ARG A 119 -10.23 19.65 6.59
CA ARG A 119 -11.64 19.63 7.01
C ARG A 119 -11.88 20.78 7.98
N PRO A 120 -12.93 21.60 7.77
CA PRO A 120 -13.34 22.60 8.75
C PRO A 120 -13.54 21.90 10.09
N LYS A 121 -12.84 22.38 11.13
CA LYS A 121 -13.16 21.96 12.50
C LYS A 121 -14.63 22.30 12.70
N PRO A 122 -15.50 21.36 13.11
CA PRO A 122 -16.87 21.72 13.45
C PRO A 122 -16.78 22.87 14.45
N SER A 123 -17.35 24.02 14.09
CA SER A 123 -17.39 25.16 14.98
C SER A 123 -18.04 24.67 16.25
N THR A 124 -17.25 24.56 17.32
CA THR A 124 -17.80 24.44 18.66
C THR A 124 -18.62 25.70 18.82
N SER A 125 -19.92 25.59 18.56
CA SER A 125 -20.90 26.60 18.90
C SER A 125 -20.65 26.88 20.38
N SER A 126 -20.10 28.06 20.64
CA SER A 126 -20.00 28.63 21.97
C SER A 126 -21.42 28.60 22.54
N SER A 127 -21.72 27.57 23.35
CA SER A 127 -22.89 27.57 24.21
C SER A 127 -22.81 28.85 25.01
N SER A 128 -23.66 29.80 24.64
CA SER A 128 -23.91 31.01 25.38
C SER A 128 -24.04 30.66 26.85
N SER A 129 -23.19 31.25 27.68
CA SER A 129 -23.33 31.22 29.12
C SER A 129 -24.68 31.85 29.47
N ILE A 130 -25.69 31.02 29.70
CA ILE A 130 -26.94 31.47 30.29
C ILE A 130 -26.66 31.64 31.79
N THR A 131 -26.59 32.89 32.21
CA THR A 131 -26.54 33.30 33.62
C THR A 131 -27.75 32.74 34.36
N PRO A 132 -27.60 31.95 35.44
CA PRO A 132 -28.73 31.54 36.25
C PRO A 132 -29.16 32.70 37.16
N THR A 133 -30.30 33.31 36.85
CA THR A 133 -31.04 34.17 37.79
C THR A 133 -31.68 33.30 38.86
N SER A 134 -31.39 33.60 40.11
CA SER A 134 -31.95 32.98 41.31
C SER A 134 -33.46 33.24 41.43
N THR A 135 -34.27 32.19 41.46
CA THR A 135 -35.62 32.24 42.02
C THR A 135 -35.88 30.99 42.85
N SER A 136 -36.37 31.23 44.05
CA SER A 136 -36.47 30.32 45.19
C SER A 136 -37.53 29.22 45.05
N SER A 137 -37.24 28.09 45.70
CA SER A 137 -38.13 27.20 46.44
C SER A 137 -39.29 26.51 45.70
N THR A 138 -39.17 25.20 45.46
CA THR A 138 -40.21 24.20 45.79
C THR A 138 -39.57 22.81 45.85
N THR A 139 -39.78 22.14 46.99
CA THR A 139 -39.33 20.79 47.32
C THR A 139 -39.92 19.73 46.37
N PHE A 140 -39.07 18.90 45.77
CA PHE A 140 -39.47 17.61 45.22
C PHE A 140 -38.47 16.52 45.64
N ILE A 141 -39.01 15.45 46.22
CA ILE A 141 -38.33 14.22 46.60
C ILE A 141 -38.40 13.28 45.40
N ALA A 142 -37.27 12.74 44.93
CA ALA A 142 -37.19 11.38 44.35
C ALA A 142 -35.76 10.92 44.06
N SER A 143 -35.40 9.83 44.73
CA SER A 143 -34.63 8.66 44.28
C SER A 143 -33.27 8.80 43.57
N THR A 144 -32.26 8.39 44.34
CA THR A 144 -30.90 8.02 43.92
C THR A 144 -30.89 6.82 42.96
N THR A 145 -30.23 6.99 41.81
CA THR A 145 -29.57 5.87 41.13
C THR A 145 -28.33 6.40 40.39
N SER A 146 -27.18 6.17 41.01
CA SER A 146 -25.85 6.49 40.48
C SER A 146 -25.29 5.30 39.72
N THR A 147 -25.23 5.38 38.40
CA THR A 147 -24.30 4.53 37.62
C THR A 147 -23.79 5.29 36.39
N THR A 148 -22.64 5.93 36.59
CA THR A 148 -21.48 6.02 35.70
C THR A 148 -21.71 5.83 34.19
N MET A 149 -21.70 6.95 33.46
CA MET A 149 -21.47 7.01 32.02
C MET A 149 -19.99 6.70 31.70
N PRO A 150 -19.67 5.77 30.78
CA PRO A 150 -18.32 5.68 30.23
C PRO A 150 -18.12 6.75 29.15
N SER A 151 -16.99 7.44 29.30
CA SER A 151 -16.45 8.46 28.42
C SER A 151 -16.05 7.93 27.04
N SER A 152 -16.08 8.86 26.08
CA SER A 152 -15.25 8.90 24.87
C SER A 152 -15.24 7.64 23.99
N SER A 153 -16.09 7.69 22.96
CA SER A 153 -15.95 6.91 21.73
C SER A 153 -14.58 7.16 21.07
N SER A 154 -13.58 6.38 21.46
CA SER A 154 -12.43 6.09 20.60
C SER A 154 -12.92 5.17 19.48
N ARG A 155 -13.43 5.77 18.41
CA ARG A 155 -13.66 5.06 17.15
C ARG A 155 -12.30 4.66 16.58
N LYS A 156 -11.75 3.54 17.05
CA LYS A 156 -10.68 2.83 16.36
C LYS A 156 -11.27 2.37 15.03
N LEU A 157 -10.94 3.10 13.98
CA LEU A 157 -11.31 2.78 12.61
C LEU A 157 -10.53 1.51 12.23
N TYR A 158 -11.16 0.36 12.44
CA TYR A 158 -10.61 -0.94 12.08
C TYR A 158 -10.68 -1.04 10.56
N TRP A 159 -9.62 -0.59 9.89
CA TRP A 159 -9.46 -0.76 8.45
C TRP A 159 -9.33 -2.27 8.20
N SER A 160 -10.40 -2.86 7.68
CA SER A 160 -10.39 -4.23 7.18
C SER A 160 -9.28 -4.36 6.14
N THR A 161 -8.51 -5.44 6.20
CA THR A 161 -7.42 -5.76 5.26
C THR A 161 -7.86 -5.71 3.81
N THR A 162 -9.14 -6.01 3.54
CA THR A 162 -9.75 -5.87 2.21
C THR A 162 -9.76 -4.43 1.67
N THR A 163 -9.92 -3.42 2.52
CA THR A 163 -9.94 -2.01 2.06
C THR A 163 -8.54 -1.52 1.71
N LEU A 164 -7.52 -1.97 2.43
CA LEU A 164 -6.11 -1.66 2.13
C LEU A 164 -5.64 -2.32 0.83
N ILE A 165 -6.10 -3.54 0.55
CA ILE A 165 -5.80 -4.25 -0.70
C ILE A 165 -6.46 -3.56 -1.91
N VAL A 166 -7.68 -3.04 -1.76
CA VAL A 166 -8.39 -2.33 -2.84
C VAL A 166 -7.74 -0.98 -3.17
N ILE A 167 -7.23 -0.25 -2.17
CA ILE A 167 -6.62 1.08 -2.40
C ILE A 167 -5.21 0.95 -3.00
N LEU A 168 -4.41 -0.04 -2.58
CA LEU A 168 -3.09 -0.30 -3.18
C LEU A 168 -3.22 -0.88 -4.60
N SER A 169 -4.28 -1.62 -4.89
CA SER A 169 -4.55 -2.10 -6.25
C SER A 169 -5.00 -0.97 -7.18
N ILE A 170 -5.67 0.08 -6.71
CA ILE A 170 -6.10 1.18 -7.60
C ILE A 170 -4.92 2.00 -8.16
N GLU A 171 -3.92 2.36 -7.35
CA GLU A 171 -2.73 3.10 -7.81
C GLU A 171 -1.86 2.26 -8.76
N PHE A 172 -1.70 0.96 -8.46
CA PHE A 172 -0.96 0.04 -9.33
C PHE A 172 -1.72 -0.26 -10.62
N VAL A 173 -3.02 -0.58 -10.52
CA VAL A 173 -3.89 -0.89 -11.68
C VAL A 173 -4.08 0.31 -12.58
N ILE A 174 -4.13 1.56 -12.09
CA ILE A 174 -4.27 2.74 -12.98
C ILE A 174 -2.99 2.97 -13.79
N VAL A 175 -1.81 2.91 -13.16
CA VAL A 175 -0.54 3.12 -13.88
C VAL A 175 -0.27 1.98 -14.85
N ILE A 176 -0.58 0.75 -14.46
CA ILE A 176 -0.47 -0.45 -15.32
C ILE A 176 -1.54 -0.46 -16.40
N ALA A 177 -2.78 -0.05 -16.13
CA ALA A 177 -3.82 0.00 -17.15
C ALA A 177 -3.48 1.07 -18.19
N PHE A 178 -2.93 2.23 -17.81
CA PHE A 178 -2.57 3.24 -18.81
C PHE A 178 -1.35 2.84 -19.66
N VAL A 179 -0.31 2.25 -19.04
CA VAL A 179 0.87 1.75 -19.79
C VAL A 179 0.51 0.49 -20.58
N GLY A 180 -0.27 -0.40 -19.97
CA GLY A 180 -0.81 -1.63 -20.53
C GLY A 180 -1.76 -1.39 -21.69
N ILE A 181 -2.71 -0.46 -21.60
CA ILE A 181 -3.63 -0.10 -22.71
C ILE A 181 -2.83 0.51 -23.87
N ARG A 182 -1.81 1.34 -23.60
CA ARG A 182 -0.94 1.90 -24.64
C ARG A 182 -0.08 0.84 -25.35
N MET A 183 0.31 -0.23 -24.64
CA MET A 183 1.04 -1.37 -25.23
C MET A 183 0.11 -2.46 -25.83
N PHE A 184 -1.06 -2.68 -25.25
CA PHE A 184 -2.06 -3.68 -25.64
C PHE A 184 -2.82 -3.27 -26.90
N MET A 185 -3.01 -1.96 -27.13
CA MET A 185 -3.46 -1.42 -28.41
C MET A 185 -2.50 -1.75 -29.59
N ARG A 186 -1.35 -2.40 -29.35
CA ARG A 186 -0.41 -2.83 -30.39
C ARG A 186 -0.34 -4.34 -30.69
N ARG A 187 -0.98 -5.29 -29.98
CA ARG A 187 -0.94 -6.74 -30.40
C ARG A 187 -1.89 -7.70 -29.65
N LYS A 188 -2.31 -8.75 -30.38
CA LYS A 188 -3.36 -9.75 -30.07
C LYS A 188 -2.85 -11.12 -29.53
N GLN A 189 -1.76 -11.22 -28.78
CA GLN A 189 -1.28 -12.53 -28.26
C GLN A 189 -0.79 -12.44 -26.81
N PRO A 190 -1.22 -13.35 -25.90
CA PRO A 190 -0.73 -13.41 -24.52
C PRO A 190 0.71 -13.94 -24.47
N VAL A 191 1.53 -13.36 -23.59
CA VAL A 191 2.94 -13.73 -23.39
C VAL A 191 3.04 -14.72 -22.23
N THR A 192 3.72 -15.84 -22.45
CA THR A 192 4.02 -16.86 -21.43
C THR A 192 5.50 -16.75 -21.03
N LEU A 193 5.78 -16.46 -19.75
CA LEU A 193 7.12 -16.49 -19.14
C LEU A 193 7.21 -17.68 -18.20
N SER A 194 8.39 -18.27 -18.05
CA SER A 194 8.59 -19.43 -17.19
C SER A 194 9.55 -19.08 -16.06
N PHE A 195 9.03 -18.86 -14.86
CA PHE A 195 9.80 -18.47 -13.68
C PHE A 195 10.23 -19.71 -12.88
N SER A 196 11.53 -19.85 -12.60
CA SER A 196 12.01 -20.95 -11.75
C SER A 196 11.96 -20.54 -10.28
N THR A 197 11.23 -21.31 -9.47
CA THR A 197 11.15 -21.06 -8.02
C THR A 197 12.28 -21.71 -7.22
N ARG A 198 13.33 -22.20 -7.88
CA ARG A 198 14.39 -22.98 -7.24
C ARG A 198 15.55 -22.09 -6.79
N PHE A 199 15.47 -21.66 -5.54
CA PHE A 199 16.53 -20.91 -4.88
C PHE A 199 17.43 -21.89 -4.11
N THR A 200 18.63 -22.19 -4.61
CA THR A 200 19.67 -22.85 -3.79
C THR A 200 20.22 -21.83 -2.80
N LYS A 201 20.21 -22.17 -1.50
CA LYS A 201 20.90 -21.41 -0.45
C LYS A 201 22.41 -21.55 -0.59
#